data_AF-A0A959L4B6-F1
#
_entry.id   AF-A0A959L4B6-F1
#
_cell.length_a   1.000
_cell.length_b   1.000
_cell.length_c   1.000
_cell.angle_alpha   90.00
_cell.angle_beta   90.00
_cell.angle_gamma   90.00
#
_symmetry.space_group_name_H-M   'P 1'
#
loop_
_entity.id
_entity.type
_entity.pdbx_description
1 polymer ?
#
loop_
_entity_poly.entity_id
_entity_poly.type
_entity_poly.pdbx_seq_one_letter_code
_entity_poly.pdbx_strand_id
1 'polypeptide(L)'
;MITLICGTNRNGNETEQVTNIIYNLLINNTDEEVKVYRLTDLPKDLIHPDMYEEDGQVSSIAMVHDQFMLPASRFWFVFPEYN
;
A
#
# COMPACT_ATOMS: atom_id res chain seq x y z
N MET A 1 -9.67 -1.76 -10.28
CA MET A 1 -8.37 -2.18 -9.70
C MET A 1 -8.56 -2.30 -8.21
N ILE A 2 -8.21 -3.43 -7.62
CA ILE A 2 -8.21 -3.63 -6.17
C ILE A 2 -6.81 -3.35 -5.67
N THR A 3 -6.68 -2.47 -4.67
CA THR A 3 -5.40 -2.24 -4.00
C THR A 3 -5.40 -2.95 -2.67
N LEU A 4 -4.45 -3.88 -2.52
CA LEU A 4 -4.17 -4.59 -1.29
C LEU A 4 -2.97 -3.95 -0.59
N ILE A 5 -3.17 -3.44 0.62
CA ILE A 5 -2.13 -2.75 1.40
C ILE A 5 -1.64 -3.68 2.50
N CYS A 6 -0.33 -4.01 2.45
CA CYS A 6 0.39 -4.67 3.53
C CYS A 6 0.84 -3.62 4.55
N GLY A 7 0.09 -3.50 5.63
CA GLY A 7 0.17 -2.45 6.65
C GLY A 7 1.33 -2.55 7.61
N THR A 8 2.44 -3.15 7.20
CA THR A 8 3.63 -3.34 8.02
C THR A 8 4.86 -2.76 7.33
N ASN A 9 5.70 -2.07 8.09
CA ASN A 9 6.98 -1.54 7.65
C ASN A 9 8.19 -2.40 8.09
N ARG A 10 7.92 -3.59 8.66
CA ARG A 10 8.96 -4.56 9.06
C ARG A 10 9.08 -5.67 8.02
N ASN A 11 10.28 -6.04 7.62
CA ASN A 11 10.46 -7.20 6.72
C ASN A 11 10.14 -8.53 7.43
N GLY A 12 9.61 -9.50 6.68
CA GLY A 12 9.51 -10.90 7.10
C GLY A 12 8.54 -11.18 8.27
N ASN A 13 7.44 -10.43 8.38
CA ASN A 13 6.43 -10.68 9.42
C ASN A 13 5.20 -11.44 8.88
N GLU A 14 4.31 -11.79 9.81
CA GLU A 14 3.09 -12.56 9.61
C GLU A 14 2.05 -11.82 8.76
N THR A 15 1.98 -10.49 8.84
CA THR A 15 1.13 -9.64 7.98
C THR A 15 1.49 -9.81 6.51
N GLU A 16 2.77 -9.95 6.17
CA GLU A 16 3.21 -10.22 4.79
C GLU A 16 2.70 -11.58 4.30
N GLN A 17 2.76 -12.61 5.15
CA GLN A 17 2.25 -13.94 4.82
C GLN A 17 0.73 -13.90 4.57
N VAL A 18 -0.01 -13.24 5.47
CA VAL A 18 -1.47 -13.06 5.33
C VAL A 18 -1.80 -12.24 4.07
N THR A 19 -1.04 -11.19 3.78
CA THR A 19 -1.19 -10.39 2.55
C THR A 19 -1.03 -11.25 1.32
N ASN A 20 -0.01 -12.12 1.27
CA ASN A 20 0.20 -13.00 0.12
C ASN A 20 -0.94 -14.03 -0.04
N ILE A 21 -1.49 -14.54 1.06
CA ILE A 21 -2.68 -15.41 1.02
C ILE A 21 -3.89 -14.65 0.45
N ILE A 22 -4.16 -13.44 0.94
CA ILE A 22 -5.28 -12.61 0.48
C ILE A 22 -5.11 -12.22 -0.99
N TYR A 23 -3.90 -11.82 -1.40
CA TYR A 23 -3.60 -11.54 -2.80
C TYR A 23 -3.96 -12.72 -3.70
N ASN A 24 -3.51 -13.92 -3.34
CA ASN A 24 -3.83 -15.14 -4.08
C ASN A 24 -5.34 -15.44 -4.11
N LEU A 25 -6.07 -15.18 -3.03
CA LEU A 25 -7.52 -15.33 -3.02
C LEU A 25 -8.19 -14.33 -3.96
N LEU A 26 -7.76 -13.07 -3.96
CA LEU A 26 -8.34 -12.04 -4.81
C LEU A 26 -8.13 -12.37 -6.29
N ILE A 27 -6.90 -12.62 -6.73
CA ILE A 27 -6.61 -12.88 -8.15
C ILE A 27 -7.28 -14.15 -8.69
N ASN A 28 -7.64 -15.11 -7.83
CA ASN A 28 -8.33 -16.35 -8.23
C ASN A 28 -9.86 -16.23 -8.23
N ASN A 29 -10.42 -15.16 -7.65
CA ASN A 29 -11.86 -15.00 -7.47
C ASN A 29 -12.41 -13.70 -8.08
N THR A 30 -11.57 -12.95 -8.81
CA THR A 30 -11.99 -11.76 -9.53
C THR A 30 -11.22 -11.62 -10.84
N ASP A 31 -11.88 -11.00 -11.82
CA ASP A 31 -11.24 -10.58 -13.07
C ASP A 31 -10.64 -9.16 -12.96
N GLU A 32 -10.82 -8.47 -11.83
CA GLU A 32 -10.24 -7.15 -11.61
C GLU A 32 -8.73 -7.26 -11.32
N GLU A 33 -7.93 -6.35 -11.89
CA GLU A 33 -6.52 -6.21 -11.55
C GLU A 33 -6.34 -5.97 -10.05
N VAL A 34 -5.48 -6.76 -9.41
CA VAL A 34 -5.11 -6.62 -7.99
C VAL A 34 -3.66 -6.16 -7.91
N LYS A 35 -3.41 -5.03 -7.25
CA LYS A 35 -2.05 -4.56 -6.94
C LYS A 35 -1.80 -4.59 -5.45
N VAL A 36 -0.61 -5.05 -5.07
CA VAL A 36 -0.16 -5.04 -3.68
C VAL A 36 0.77 -3.86 -3.47
N TYR A 37 0.50 -3.04 -2.46
CA TYR A 37 1.41 -2.02 -1.97
C TYR A 37 1.87 -2.37 -0.55
N ARG A 38 3.18 -2.33 -0.31
CA ARG A 38 3.76 -2.64 1.01
C ARG A 38 4.29 -1.39 1.65
N LEU A 39 4.05 -1.19 2.94
CA LEU A 39 4.61 -0.03 3.64
C LEU A 39 6.15 -0.09 3.74
N THR A 40 6.77 -1.26 3.53
CA THR A 40 8.23 -1.38 3.35
C THR A 40 8.74 -0.66 2.10
N ASP A 41 7.87 -0.42 1.11
CA ASP A 41 8.16 0.25 -0.16
C ASP A 41 7.79 1.75 -0.12
N LEU A 42 7.51 2.30 1.07
CA LEU A 42 7.28 3.73 1.24
C LEU A 42 8.53 4.52 0.80
N PRO A 43 8.35 5.61 0.04
CA PRO A 43 9.44 6.51 -0.29
C PRO A 43 10.14 7.03 0.96
N LYS A 44 11.47 6.96 0.97
CA LYS A 44 12.29 7.38 2.11
C LYS A 44 12.32 8.90 2.31
N ASP A 45 11.96 9.65 1.27
CA ASP A 45 11.85 11.10 1.25
C ASP A 45 10.47 11.61 1.70
N LEU A 46 9.52 10.71 2.03
CA LEU A 46 8.20 11.09 2.56
C LEU A 46 8.29 12.00 3.79
N ILE A 47 9.26 11.75 4.69
CA ILE A 47 9.41 12.53 5.92
C ILE A 47 10.40 13.67 5.66
N HIS A 48 9.86 14.87 5.54
CA HIS A 48 10.64 16.10 5.43
C HIS A 48 9.87 17.27 6.07
N PRO A 49 10.53 18.42 6.36
CA PRO A 49 9.93 19.51 7.15
C PRO A 49 8.62 20.05 6.59
N ASP A 50 8.53 20.18 5.26
CA ASP A 50 7.40 20.81 4.58
C ASP A 50 6.29 19.79 4.22
N MET A 51 6.34 18.54 4.68
CA MET A 51 5.44 17.47 4.20
C MET A 51 3.94 17.71 4.45
N TYR A 52 3.61 18.68 5.30
CA TYR A 52 2.24 19.08 5.62
C TYR A 52 1.80 20.39 4.94
N GLU A 53 2.72 21.05 4.23
CA GLU A 53 2.41 22.23 3.44
C GLU A 53 1.66 21.82 2.15
N GLU A 54 0.78 22.69 1.64
CA GLU A 54 -0.08 22.40 0.48
C GLU A 54 0.74 21.93 -0.74
N ASP A 55 1.85 22.62 -1.01
CA ASP A 55 2.79 22.31 -2.10
C ASP A 55 3.99 21.46 -1.64
N GLY A 56 3.94 20.96 -0.41
CA GLY A 56 5.04 20.24 0.23
C GLY A 56 5.12 18.76 -0.13
N GLN A 57 4.11 18.18 -0.78
CA GLN A 57 4.10 16.75 -1.07
C GLN A 57 5.23 16.36 -2.05
N VAL A 58 6.10 15.43 -1.61
CA VAL A 58 7.13 14.86 -2.50
C VAL A 58 6.54 14.08 -3.67
N SER A 59 7.17 14.22 -4.84
CA SER A 59 6.74 13.56 -6.08
C SER A 59 6.73 12.04 -5.97
N SER A 60 7.61 11.46 -5.16
CA SER A 60 7.65 10.02 -4.90
C SER A 60 6.35 9.48 -4.28
N ILE A 61 5.69 10.27 -3.42
CA ILE A 61 4.40 9.94 -2.82
C ILE A 61 3.27 10.17 -3.81
N ALA A 62 3.34 11.22 -4.63
CA ALA A 62 2.40 11.40 -5.74
C ALA A 62 2.40 10.18 -6.68
N MET A 63 3.58 9.63 -6.99
CA MET A 63 3.70 8.41 -7.80
C MET A 63 3.05 7.19 -7.13
N VAL A 64 3.15 7.04 -5.80
CA VAL A 64 2.45 5.98 -5.06
C VAL A 64 0.93 6.16 -5.20
N HIS A 65 0.44 7.39 -5.08
CA HIS A 65 -0.99 7.68 -5.25
C HIS A 65 -1.47 7.34 -6.67
N ASP A 66 -0.75 7.79 -7.69
CA ASP A 66 -1.09 7.56 -9.10
C ASP A 66 -1.12 6.07 -9.46
N GLN A 67 -0.25 5.26 -8.85
CA GLN A 67 -0.13 3.84 -9.18
C GLN A 67 -1.06 2.92 -8.38
N PHE A 68 -1.29 3.25 -7.10
CA PHE A 68 -1.94 2.33 -6.16
C PHE A 68 -3.20 2.91 -5.53
N MET A 69 -3.37 4.22 -5.42
CA MET A 69 -4.49 4.81 -4.67
C MET A 69 -5.60 5.32 -5.60
N LEU A 70 -5.27 6.26 -6.50
CA LEU A 70 -6.24 6.92 -7.36
C LEU A 70 -6.98 5.98 -8.32
N PRO A 71 -6.33 4.97 -8.95
CA PRO A 71 -7.03 4.05 -9.84
C PRO A 71 -7.84 2.96 -9.12
N ALA A 72 -7.75 2.89 -7.78
CA ALA A 72 -8.36 1.81 -7.01
C ALA A 72 -9.88 1.99 -6.89
N SER A 73 -10.64 0.97 -7.29
CA SER A 73 -12.09 0.89 -7.07
C SER A 73 -12.41 0.34 -5.68
N ARG A 74 -11.49 -0.41 -5.07
CA ARG A 74 -11.63 -1.01 -3.75
C ARG A 74 -10.27 -1.11 -3.06
N PHE A 75 -10.29 -1.03 -1.74
CA PHE A 75 -9.12 -1.22 -0.90
C PHE A 75 -9.30 -2.42 0.02
N TRP A 76 -8.22 -3.17 0.20
CA TRP A 76 -8.08 -4.21 1.21
C TRP A 76 -6.86 -3.89 2.06
N PHE A 77 -7.02 -3.96 3.37
CA PHE A 77 -5.99 -3.57 4.33
C PHE A 77 -5.66 -4.77 5.21
N VAL A 78 -4.39 -5.15 5.24
CA VAL A 78 -3.88 -6.22 6.11
C VAL A 78 -2.91 -5.58 7.08
N PHE A 79 -3.32 -5.41 8.33
CA PHE A 79 -2.52 -4.75 9.34
C PHE A 79 -2.23 -5.72 10.48
N PRO A 80 -1.02 -5.71 11.04
CA PRO A 80 -0.80 -6.29 12.36
C PRO A 80 -1.57 -5.48 13.41
N GLU A 81 -1.91 -6.15 14.51
CA GLU A 81 -2.40 -5.44 15.69
C GLU A 81 -1.23 -4.63 16.30
N TYR A 82 -1.40 -3.32 16.32
CA TYR A 82 -0.60 -2.40 17.11
C TYR A 82 -1.55 -1.65 18.04
N ASN A 83 -1.05 -1.31 19.24
CA ASN A 83 -1.77 -0.60 20.30
C ASN A 83 -2.71 0.50 19.81
#